data_AF-A0A5E4Q8G7-F1
#
_entry.id   AF-A0A5E4Q8G7-F1
#
_cell.length_a   1.000
_cell.length_b   1.000
_cell.length_c   1.000
_cell.angle_alpha   90.00
_cell.angle_beta   90.00
_cell.angle_gamma   90.00
#
_symmetry.space_group_name_H-M   'P 1'
#
loop_
_entity.id
_entity.type
_entity.pdbx_description
1 polymer ?
#
loop_
_entity_poly.entity_id
_entity_poly.type
_entity_poly.pdbx_seq_one_letter_code
_entity_poly.pdbx_strand_id
1 'polypeptide(L)'
;MYLLFWLCYIILVPFIALCFNVLHTVKFAADGVGFTGLDVAGDILDIMSRTLFMLLLLLLAKGWAVTRLEFTYKPLVFGVWMVYGIVHILLYVWNTTEVDIIEEIDEYQTWPGWLVLSLRVAIMTWFVLELRNTMMYEHNMPKLNFLLHFGASSLVWFVYLPIIALIALQISPLWRFKFILGITYSADCLAFCVMAHLLWPTRSEQYLWHRGVRRVQ
;
A
#
# COMPACT_ATOMS: atom_id res chain seq x y z
N MET A 1 2.49 -13.97 -16.52
CA MET A 1 2.78 -12.82 -17.40
C MET A 1 1.96 -11.58 -17.03
N TYR A 2 0.62 -11.61 -17.07
CA TYR A 2 -0.21 -10.44 -16.67
C TYR A 2 0.09 -9.90 -15.25
N LEU A 3 0.34 -10.78 -14.27
CA LEU A 3 0.70 -10.38 -12.91
C LEU A 3 1.99 -9.56 -12.82
N LEU A 4 3.01 -9.92 -13.61
CA LEU A 4 4.31 -9.22 -13.65
C LEU A 4 4.18 -7.83 -14.25
N PHE A 5 3.42 -7.68 -15.33
CA PHE A 5 3.08 -6.37 -15.89
C PHE A 5 2.32 -5.51 -14.89
N TRP A 6 1.39 -6.12 -14.14
CA TRP A 6 0.64 -5.45 -13.09
C TRP A 6 1.52 -4.98 -11.93
N LEU A 7 2.47 -5.82 -11.48
CA LEU A 7 3.43 -5.45 -10.45
C LEU A 7 4.38 -4.34 -10.89
N CYS A 8 4.88 -4.41 -12.13
CA CYS A 8 5.72 -3.36 -12.71
C CYS A 8 4.95 -2.03 -12.75
N TYR A 9 3.69 -2.05 -13.19
CA TYR A 9 2.83 -0.87 -13.17
C TYR A 9 2.66 -0.30 -11.76
N ILE A 10 2.38 -1.16 -10.76
CA ILE A 10 2.21 -0.74 -9.36
C ILE A 10 3.49 -0.12 -8.77
N ILE A 11 4.68 -0.54 -9.20
CA ILE A 11 5.97 0.01 -8.72
C ILE A 11 6.35 1.29 -9.47
N LEU A 12 6.00 1.40 -10.75
CA LEU A 12 6.33 2.57 -11.57
C LEU A 12 5.48 3.80 -11.21
N VAL A 13 4.19 3.62 -10.93
CA VAL A 13 3.28 4.72 -10.55
C VAL A 13 3.77 5.53 -9.33
N PRO A 14 4.15 4.94 -8.18
CA PRO A 14 4.65 5.70 -7.02
C PRO A 14 6.01 6.33 -7.30
N PHE A 15 6.85 5.71 -8.11
CA PHE A 15 8.13 6.30 -8.50
C PHE A 15 7.90 7.59 -9.33
N ILE A 16 6.95 7.56 -10.26
CA ILE A 16 6.55 8.74 -11.04
C ILE A 16 5.94 9.83 -10.14
N ALA A 17 5.08 9.44 -9.19
CA ALA A 17 4.49 10.35 -8.20
C ALA A 17 5.58 11.06 -7.37
N LEU A 18 6.55 10.29 -6.86
CA LEU A 18 7.69 10.81 -6.11
C LEU A 18 8.51 11.78 -6.95
N CYS A 19 8.77 11.45 -8.22
CA CYS A 19 9.46 12.36 -9.14
C CYS A 19 8.72 13.69 -9.29
N PHE A 20 7.40 13.69 -9.41
CA PHE A 20 6.61 14.92 -9.49
C PHE A 20 6.70 15.77 -8.22
N ASN A 21 6.59 15.16 -7.04
CA ASN A 21 6.70 15.88 -5.77
C ASN A 21 8.12 16.41 -5.52
N VAL A 22 9.16 15.68 -5.92
CA VAL A 22 10.55 16.15 -5.85
C VAL A 22 10.77 17.32 -6.81
N LEU A 23 10.29 17.23 -8.06
CA LEU A 23 10.42 18.32 -9.04
C LEU A 23 9.69 19.59 -8.57
N HIS A 24 8.51 19.44 -7.98
CA HIS A 24 7.78 20.53 -7.35
C HIS A 24 8.62 21.19 -6.25
N THR A 25 9.12 20.39 -5.30
CA THR A 25 9.89 20.86 -4.14
C THR A 25 11.20 21.53 -4.55
N VAL A 26 11.92 20.99 -5.54
CA VAL A 26 13.18 21.56 -6.05
C VAL A 26 12.93 22.92 -6.69
N LYS A 27 11.87 23.06 -7.50
CA LYS A 27 11.52 24.35 -8.09
C LYS A 27 11.03 25.33 -7.03
N PHE A 28 10.24 24.87 -6.07
CA PHE A 28 9.80 25.70 -4.95
C PHE A 28 11.01 26.21 -4.13
N ALA A 29 12.02 25.37 -3.90
CA ALA A 29 13.25 25.77 -3.23
C ALA A 29 14.09 26.81 -4.03
N ALA A 30 13.98 26.81 -5.37
CA ALA A 30 14.69 27.76 -6.23
C ALA A 30 13.96 29.11 -6.38
N ASP A 31 12.65 29.07 -6.62
CA ASP A 31 11.87 30.26 -7.04
C ASP A 31 10.83 30.73 -5.99
N GLY A 32 10.58 29.95 -4.94
CA GLY A 32 9.55 30.22 -3.92
C GLY A 32 8.09 30.09 -4.39
N VAL A 33 7.86 29.86 -5.69
CA VAL A 33 6.50 29.77 -6.29
C VAL A 33 6.09 28.33 -6.64
N GLY A 34 7.06 27.45 -6.95
CA GLY A 34 6.78 26.05 -7.27
C GLY A 34 5.87 25.85 -8.51
N PHE A 35 5.20 24.71 -8.56
CA PHE A 35 4.19 24.32 -9.56
C PHE A 35 3.07 23.57 -8.82
N THR A 36 2.08 24.31 -8.35
CA THR A 36 0.97 23.78 -7.54
C THR A 36 0.21 22.64 -8.20
N GLY A 37 0.03 22.68 -9.54
CA GLY A 37 -0.62 21.59 -10.27
C GLY A 37 0.20 20.28 -10.30
N LEU A 38 1.53 20.35 -10.21
CA LEU A 38 2.40 19.18 -10.18
C LEU A 38 2.37 18.49 -8.81
N ASP A 39 2.26 19.29 -7.75
CA ASP A 39 2.14 18.85 -6.36
C ASP A 39 0.85 18.04 -6.15
N VAL A 40 -0.30 18.63 -6.53
CA VAL A 40 -1.60 17.97 -6.44
C VAL A 40 -1.63 16.67 -7.26
N ALA A 41 -1.02 16.68 -8.45
CA ALA A 41 -0.94 15.50 -9.29
C ALA A 41 -0.09 14.39 -8.65
N GLY A 42 1.04 14.74 -8.04
CA GLY A 42 1.89 13.78 -7.34
C GLY A 42 1.20 13.19 -6.12
N ASP A 43 0.49 14.00 -5.33
CA ASP A 43 -0.26 13.52 -4.16
C ASP A 43 -1.41 12.57 -4.54
N ILE A 44 -2.18 12.91 -5.57
CA ILE A 44 -3.23 12.03 -6.09
C ILE A 44 -2.62 10.71 -6.57
N LEU A 45 -1.51 10.75 -7.33
CA LEU A 45 -0.85 9.55 -7.82
C LEU A 45 -0.27 8.69 -6.69
N ASP A 46 0.21 9.31 -5.62
CA ASP A 46 0.70 8.61 -4.43
C ASP A 46 -0.44 7.91 -3.67
N ILE A 47 -1.57 8.60 -3.46
CA ILE A 47 -2.79 7.99 -2.90
C ILE A 47 -3.27 6.83 -3.77
N MET A 48 -3.29 7.00 -5.09
CA MET A 48 -3.65 5.93 -6.03
C MET A 48 -2.69 4.74 -5.92
N SER A 49 -1.38 4.97 -5.80
CA SER A 49 -0.41 3.89 -5.65
C SER A 49 -0.64 3.09 -4.36
N ARG A 50 -0.79 3.76 -3.22
CA ARG A 50 -1.00 3.10 -1.92
C ARG A 50 -2.30 2.29 -1.90
N THR A 51 -3.36 2.83 -2.47
CA THR A 51 -4.65 2.13 -2.58
C THR A 51 -4.55 0.92 -3.52
N LEU A 52 -3.86 1.02 -4.66
CA LEU A 52 -3.60 -0.10 -5.56
C LEU A 52 -2.72 -1.19 -4.93
N PHE A 53 -1.73 -0.79 -4.13
CA PHE A 53 -0.91 -1.74 -3.37
C PHE A 53 -1.76 -2.53 -2.37
N MET A 54 -2.67 -1.88 -1.67
CA MET A 54 -3.61 -2.58 -0.78
C MET A 54 -4.54 -3.55 -1.52
N LEU A 55 -5.02 -3.16 -2.70
CA LEU A 55 -5.80 -4.07 -3.55
C LEU A 55 -5.00 -5.31 -3.90
N LEU A 56 -3.73 -5.13 -4.30
CA LEU A 56 -2.82 -6.25 -4.58
C LEU A 56 -2.69 -7.17 -3.36
N LEU A 57 -2.50 -6.61 -2.15
CA LEU A 57 -2.41 -7.38 -0.92
C LEU A 57 -3.68 -8.23 -0.67
N LEU A 58 -4.86 -7.63 -0.78
CA LEU A 58 -6.14 -8.34 -0.59
C LEU A 58 -6.36 -9.44 -1.64
N LEU A 59 -6.00 -9.17 -2.89
CA LEU A 59 -6.11 -10.14 -3.98
C LEU A 59 -5.14 -11.31 -3.78
N LEU A 60 -3.94 -11.06 -3.25
CA LEU A 60 -2.98 -12.10 -2.91
C LEU A 60 -3.41 -12.91 -1.69
N ALA A 61 -3.94 -12.27 -0.64
CA ALA A 61 -4.49 -12.96 0.53
C ALA A 61 -5.62 -13.92 0.15
N LYS A 62 -6.47 -13.54 -0.81
CA LYS A 62 -7.51 -14.41 -1.39
C LYS A 62 -6.99 -15.44 -2.39
N GLY A 63 -5.71 -15.40 -2.74
CA GLY A 63 -5.11 -16.30 -3.71
C GLY A 63 -5.48 -16.01 -5.17
N TRP A 64 -6.12 -14.89 -5.50
CA TRP A 64 -6.58 -14.57 -6.86
C TRP A 64 -5.42 -14.39 -7.86
N ALA A 65 -4.37 -13.68 -7.43
CA ALA A 65 -3.19 -13.42 -8.24
C ALA A 65 -2.33 -14.69 -8.49
N VAL A 66 -2.51 -15.74 -7.68
CA VAL A 66 -1.65 -16.93 -7.66
C VAL A 66 -2.39 -18.21 -8.05
N THR A 67 -3.72 -18.28 -7.92
CA THR A 67 -4.52 -19.47 -8.23
C THR A 67 -5.74 -19.15 -9.10
N ARG A 68 -5.91 -19.90 -10.19
CA ARG A 68 -7.00 -19.78 -11.18
C ARG A 68 -8.36 -20.24 -10.63
N LEU A 69 -8.79 -19.76 -9.46
CA LEU A 69 -10.12 -20.07 -8.93
C LEU A 69 -11.07 -18.91 -9.24
N GLU A 70 -11.99 -19.16 -10.17
CA GLU A 70 -13.09 -18.25 -10.48
C GLU A 70 -14.06 -18.19 -9.30
N PHE A 71 -13.89 -17.20 -8.42
CA PHE A 71 -14.83 -16.94 -7.33
C PHE A 71 -15.83 -15.83 -7.65
N THR A 72 -17.05 -16.00 -7.16
CA THR A 72 -18.23 -15.12 -7.32
C THR A 72 -18.10 -13.75 -6.65
N TYR A 73 -17.17 -13.57 -5.70
CA TYR A 73 -17.04 -12.36 -4.88
C TYR A 73 -16.07 -11.30 -5.43
N LYS A 74 -15.67 -11.40 -6.70
CA LYS A 74 -14.83 -10.40 -7.39
C LYS A 74 -15.33 -8.95 -7.21
N PRO A 75 -16.62 -8.62 -7.45
CA PRO A 75 -17.07 -7.23 -7.35
C PRO A 75 -17.02 -6.68 -5.92
N LEU A 76 -17.07 -7.53 -4.88
CA LEU A 76 -16.98 -7.04 -3.49
C LEU A 76 -15.61 -6.46 -3.16
N VAL A 77 -14.51 -7.16 -3.53
CA VAL A 77 -13.15 -6.67 -3.23
C VAL A 77 -12.87 -5.37 -3.98
N PHE A 78 -13.24 -5.31 -5.26
CA PHE A 78 -13.11 -4.09 -6.07
C PHE A 78 -14.03 -2.97 -5.57
N GLY A 79 -15.24 -3.30 -5.10
CA GLY A 79 -16.18 -2.33 -4.53
C GLY A 79 -15.66 -1.73 -3.22
N VAL A 80 -15.19 -2.56 -2.29
CA VAL A 80 -14.57 -2.11 -1.04
C VAL A 80 -13.33 -1.24 -1.32
N TRP A 81 -12.49 -1.67 -2.27
CA TRP A 81 -11.34 -0.88 -2.70
C TRP A 81 -11.74 0.48 -3.31
N MET A 82 -12.76 0.51 -4.16
CA MET A 82 -13.25 1.74 -4.78
C MET A 82 -13.78 2.71 -3.71
N VAL A 83 -14.60 2.21 -2.77
CA VAL A 83 -15.11 3.02 -1.65
C VAL A 83 -13.95 3.53 -0.79
N TYR A 84 -12.97 2.68 -0.48
CA TYR A 84 -11.78 3.07 0.27
C TYR A 84 -10.99 4.20 -0.43
N GLY A 85 -10.79 4.08 -1.75
CA GLY A 85 -10.12 5.09 -2.56
C GLY A 85 -10.89 6.41 -2.62
N ILE A 86 -12.23 6.36 -2.80
CA ILE A 86 -13.09 7.56 -2.79
C ILE A 86 -12.99 8.27 -1.43
N VAL A 87 -13.07 7.53 -0.33
CA VAL A 87 -12.93 8.12 1.01
C VAL A 87 -11.57 8.79 1.19
N HIS A 88 -10.48 8.19 0.68
CA HIS A 88 -9.15 8.82 0.75
C HIS A 88 -9.06 10.10 -0.06
N ILE A 89 -9.63 10.13 -1.26
CA ILE A 89 -9.66 11.34 -2.09
C ILE A 89 -10.52 12.43 -1.43
N LEU A 90 -11.67 12.08 -0.85
CA LEU A 90 -12.53 13.03 -0.14
C LEU A 90 -11.83 13.62 1.09
N LEU A 91 -11.11 12.79 1.85
CA LEU A 91 -10.34 13.26 3.01
C LEU A 91 -9.18 14.15 2.58
N TYR A 92 -8.51 13.83 1.46
CA TYR A 92 -7.48 14.69 0.88
C TYR A 92 -8.06 16.06 0.48
N VAL A 93 -9.18 16.09 -0.24
CA VAL A 93 -9.86 17.34 -0.63
C VAL A 93 -10.28 18.14 0.60
N TRP A 94 -10.87 17.48 1.60
CA TRP A 94 -11.25 18.12 2.87
C TRP A 94 -10.04 18.75 3.57
N ASN A 95 -8.93 18.02 3.65
CA ASN A 95 -7.70 18.51 4.25
C ASN A 95 -7.16 19.74 3.50
N THR A 96 -7.21 19.74 2.16
CA THR A 96 -6.79 20.89 1.34
C THR A 96 -7.75 22.10 1.45
N THR A 97 -9.05 21.90 1.68
CA THR A 97 -10.04 22.98 1.67
C THR A 97 -10.33 23.61 3.03
N GLU A 98 -10.25 22.85 4.12
CA GLU A 98 -10.67 23.28 5.46
C GLU A 98 -9.51 23.56 6.42
N VAL A 99 -8.28 23.10 6.11
CA VAL A 99 -7.10 23.36 6.95
C VAL A 99 -6.33 24.56 6.36
N ASP A 100 -6.36 25.68 7.07
CA ASP A 100 -5.57 26.87 6.71
C ASP A 100 -4.06 26.53 6.69
N ILE A 101 -3.36 27.01 5.64
CA ILE A 101 -1.93 26.79 5.33
C ILE A 101 -0.97 27.23 6.47
N ILE A 102 -1.47 27.95 7.48
CA ILE A 102 -0.68 28.63 8.52
C ILE A 102 -0.65 27.85 9.84
N GLU A 103 -1.59 26.96 10.09
CA GLU A 103 -1.57 26.11 11.29
C GLU A 103 -1.01 24.74 10.92
N GLU A 104 0.28 24.54 11.25
CA GLU A 104 1.05 23.29 11.19
C GLU A 104 0.48 22.27 12.21
N ILE A 105 -0.84 22.09 12.22
CA ILE A 105 -1.55 21.11 13.04
C ILE A 105 -1.59 19.84 12.22
N ASP A 106 -1.04 18.79 12.81
CA ASP A 106 -0.89 17.51 12.16
C ASP A 106 -2.15 16.95 11.54
N GLU A 107 -1.97 16.39 10.33
CA GLU A 107 -2.90 15.47 9.68
C GLU A 107 -3.43 14.37 10.63
N TYR A 108 -2.65 14.01 11.67
CA TYR A 108 -2.98 13.01 12.69
C TYR A 108 -3.61 13.55 13.99
N GLN A 109 -3.65 14.86 14.20
CA GLN A 109 -4.36 15.47 15.34
C GLN A 109 -5.77 15.92 14.95
N THR A 110 -6.08 15.95 13.66
CA THR A 110 -7.40 16.23 13.13
C THR A 110 -8.23 14.95 12.98
N TRP A 111 -9.56 15.08 13.02
CA TRP A 111 -10.50 13.98 12.83
C TRP A 111 -10.25 13.13 11.55
N PRO A 112 -9.87 13.73 10.39
CA PRO A 112 -9.48 13.00 9.18
C PRO A 112 -8.37 11.95 9.39
N GLY A 113 -7.28 12.26 10.09
CA GLY A 113 -6.18 11.31 10.29
C GLY A 113 -6.57 10.09 11.12
N TRP A 114 -7.36 10.29 12.18
CA TRP A 114 -7.91 9.18 12.97
C TRP A 114 -8.84 8.29 12.15
N LEU A 115 -9.59 8.87 11.21
CA LEU A 115 -10.46 8.12 10.32
C LEU A 115 -9.64 7.30 9.31
N VAL A 116 -8.59 7.85 8.70
CA VAL A 116 -7.65 7.11 7.85
C VAL A 116 -7.00 5.96 8.61
N LEU A 117 -6.54 6.22 9.84
CA LEU A 117 -5.92 5.19 10.69
C LEU A 117 -6.91 4.06 11.01
N SER A 118 -8.14 4.41 11.37
CA SER A 118 -9.20 3.44 11.69
C SER A 118 -9.56 2.59 10.48
N LEU A 119 -9.71 3.19 9.29
CA LEU A 119 -9.94 2.46 8.05
C LEU A 119 -8.80 1.49 7.73
N ARG A 120 -7.55 1.89 8.00
CA ARG A 120 -6.39 1.04 7.78
C ARG A 120 -6.33 -0.14 8.75
N VAL A 121 -6.72 0.03 10.01
CA VAL A 121 -6.86 -1.08 10.97
C VAL A 121 -8.00 -2.02 10.58
N ALA A 122 -9.12 -1.49 10.09
CA ALA A 122 -10.24 -2.30 9.61
C ALA A 122 -9.83 -3.18 8.42
N ILE A 123 -9.16 -2.60 7.41
CA ILE A 123 -8.72 -3.36 6.23
C ILE A 123 -7.58 -4.33 6.56
N MET A 124 -6.70 -3.98 7.50
CA MET A 124 -5.69 -4.90 8.04
C MET A 124 -6.34 -6.12 8.68
N THR A 125 -7.36 -5.91 9.52
CA THR A 125 -8.10 -6.99 10.17
C THR A 125 -8.77 -7.89 9.13
N TRP A 126 -9.42 -7.29 8.13
CA TRP A 126 -9.98 -8.04 7.00
C TRP A 126 -8.92 -8.86 6.27
N PHE A 127 -7.78 -8.24 5.94
CA PHE A 127 -6.65 -8.90 5.27
C PHE A 127 -6.16 -10.13 6.06
N VAL A 128 -5.99 -10.01 7.38
CA VAL A 128 -5.56 -11.13 8.24
C VAL A 128 -6.59 -12.25 8.26
N LEU A 129 -7.88 -11.91 8.32
CA LEU A 129 -8.95 -12.90 8.28
C LEU A 129 -8.97 -13.67 6.97
N GLU A 130 -8.85 -12.97 5.84
CA GLU A 130 -8.80 -13.59 4.51
C GLU A 130 -7.53 -14.45 4.34
N LEU A 131 -6.38 -13.95 4.79
CA LEU A 131 -5.13 -14.70 4.75
C LEU A 131 -5.23 -15.98 5.60
N ARG A 132 -5.77 -15.87 6.82
CA ARG A 132 -6.00 -17.03 7.71
C ARG A 132 -6.95 -18.03 7.07
N ASN A 133 -8.03 -17.56 6.45
CA ASN A 133 -8.98 -18.41 5.77
C ASN A 133 -8.29 -19.21 4.64
N THR A 134 -7.53 -18.53 3.78
CA THR A 134 -6.74 -19.16 2.71
C THR A 134 -5.71 -20.17 3.26
N MET A 135 -5.02 -19.82 4.34
CA MET A 135 -4.05 -20.72 4.99
C MET A 135 -4.70 -21.99 5.56
N MET A 136 -5.94 -21.91 6.07
CA MET A 136 -6.67 -23.07 6.59
C MET A 136 -7.11 -24.04 5.48
N TYR A 137 -7.39 -23.54 4.27
CA TYR A 137 -7.74 -24.39 3.14
C TYR A 137 -6.52 -25.05 2.49
N GLU A 138 -5.36 -24.37 2.46
CA GLU A 138 -4.17 -24.86 1.79
C GLU A 138 -3.35 -25.82 2.69
N HIS A 139 -3.39 -27.12 2.39
CA HIS A 139 -2.68 -28.15 3.17
C HIS A 139 -1.21 -28.34 2.75
N ASN A 140 -0.71 -27.55 1.80
CA ASN A 140 0.63 -27.71 1.24
C ASN A 140 1.65 -26.82 1.96
N MET A 141 2.54 -27.42 2.75
CA MET A 141 3.52 -26.73 3.61
C MET A 141 4.40 -25.68 2.89
N PRO A 142 4.92 -25.90 1.66
CA PRO A 142 5.72 -24.90 0.96
C PRO A 142 4.93 -23.63 0.60
N LYS A 143 3.65 -23.78 0.22
CA LYS A 143 2.78 -22.65 -0.10
C LYS A 143 2.34 -21.90 1.16
N LEU A 144 2.11 -22.64 2.25
CA LEU A 144 1.80 -22.06 3.55
C LEU A 144 2.96 -21.19 4.06
N ASN A 145 4.21 -21.67 3.94
CA ASN A 145 5.39 -20.90 4.29
C ASN A 145 5.52 -19.62 3.45
N PHE A 146 5.20 -19.68 2.15
CA PHE A 146 5.15 -18.51 1.29
C PHE A 146 4.07 -17.51 1.75
N LEU A 147 2.85 -17.97 2.03
CA LEU A 147 1.74 -17.14 2.51
C LEU A 147 2.05 -16.51 3.88
N LEU A 148 2.76 -17.22 4.75
CA LEU A 148 3.17 -16.71 6.06
C LEU A 148 4.23 -15.62 5.93
N HIS A 149 5.25 -15.80 5.07
CA HIS A 149 6.25 -14.76 4.81
C HIS A 149 5.62 -13.52 4.14
N PHE A 150 4.70 -13.74 3.20
CA PHE A 150 3.90 -12.68 2.59
C PHE A 150 3.06 -11.92 3.63
N GLY A 151 2.36 -12.65 4.49
CA GLY A 151 1.56 -12.10 5.57
C GLY A 151 2.39 -11.29 6.56
N ALA A 152 3.54 -11.81 6.98
CA ALA A 152 4.46 -11.12 7.88
C ALA A 152 4.96 -9.79 7.27
N SER A 153 5.41 -9.81 6.02
CA SER A 153 5.89 -8.60 5.34
C SER A 153 4.78 -7.55 5.16
N SER A 154 3.57 -7.97 4.81
CA SER A 154 2.44 -7.05 4.61
C SER A 154 1.90 -6.50 5.92
N LEU A 155 1.92 -7.28 7.01
CA LEU A 155 1.57 -6.81 8.35
C LEU A 155 2.50 -5.69 8.83
N VAL A 156 3.80 -5.79 8.57
CA VAL A 156 4.75 -4.69 8.86
C VAL A 156 4.33 -3.40 8.14
N TRP A 157 3.91 -3.51 6.87
CA TRP A 157 3.42 -2.36 6.10
C TRP A 157 2.07 -1.81 6.62
N PHE A 158 1.22 -2.62 7.23
CA PHE A 158 0.00 -2.12 7.87
C PHE A 158 0.28 -1.41 9.20
N VAL A 159 1.20 -1.96 9.99
CA VAL A 159 1.48 -1.52 11.36
C VAL A 159 2.40 -0.28 11.40
N TYR A 160 3.16 0.04 10.35
CA TYR A 160 3.99 1.26 10.39
C TYR A 160 3.16 2.54 10.57
N LEU A 161 1.95 2.62 10.00
CA LEU A 161 1.13 3.84 10.08
C LEU A 161 0.73 4.19 11.53
N PRO A 162 0.16 3.26 12.35
CA PRO A 162 -0.10 3.54 13.76
C PRO A 162 1.17 3.82 14.56
N ILE A 163 2.29 3.16 14.25
CA ILE A 163 3.57 3.45 14.92
C ILE A 163 4.02 4.88 14.64
N ILE A 164 3.96 5.31 13.38
CA ILE A 164 4.26 6.70 13.00
C ILE A 164 3.33 7.65 13.74
N ALA A 165 2.03 7.40 13.76
CA ALA A 165 1.08 8.27 14.46
C ALA A 165 1.41 8.43 15.96
N LEU A 166 1.86 7.36 16.63
CA LEU A 166 2.31 7.42 18.03
C LEU A 166 3.62 8.20 18.20
N ILE A 167 4.59 8.00 17.32
CA ILE A 167 5.86 8.74 17.33
C ILE A 167 5.62 10.23 17.08
N ALA A 168 4.70 10.51 16.18
CA ALA A 168 4.31 11.84 15.76
C ALA A 168 3.85 12.68 16.98
N LEU A 169 3.12 12.08 17.94
CA LEU A 169 2.69 12.74 19.18
C LEU A 169 3.85 13.20 20.10
N GLN A 170 5.06 12.67 19.92
CA GLN A 170 6.22 12.96 20.79
C GLN A 170 7.22 13.94 20.17
N ILE A 171 7.11 14.23 18.86
CA ILE A 171 8.08 15.07 18.13
C ILE A 171 7.54 16.49 17.98
N SER A 172 8.41 17.49 18.14
CA SER A 172 8.09 18.90 17.90
C SER A 172 7.62 19.16 16.45
N PRO A 173 6.59 19.98 16.21
CA PRO A 173 6.01 20.22 14.88
C PRO A 173 7.05 20.54 13.78
N LEU A 174 8.04 21.38 14.10
CA LEU A 174 9.09 21.84 13.17
C LEU A 174 9.89 20.73 12.46
N TRP A 175 10.09 19.58 13.10
CA TRP A 175 10.83 18.45 12.54
C TRP A 175 9.92 17.29 12.13
N ARG A 176 8.69 17.28 12.66
CA ARG A 176 7.75 16.18 12.55
C ARG A 176 7.42 15.86 11.10
N PHE A 177 7.12 16.86 10.28
CA PHE A 177 6.81 16.67 8.85
C PHE A 177 7.92 15.94 8.10
N LYS A 178 9.18 16.41 8.21
CA LYS A 178 10.33 15.82 7.52
C LYS A 178 10.60 14.38 7.97
N PHE A 179 10.45 14.11 9.26
CA PHE A 179 10.63 12.76 9.80
C PHE A 179 9.53 11.81 9.33
N ILE A 180 8.25 12.20 9.43
CA ILE A 180 7.11 11.38 9.01
C ILE A 180 7.22 11.05 7.52
N LEU A 181 7.53 12.04 6.69
CA LEU A 181 7.67 11.88 5.25
C LEU A 181 8.80 10.89 4.91
N GLY A 182 9.97 11.05 5.55
CA GLY A 182 11.12 10.15 5.34
C GLY A 182 10.84 8.70 5.77
N ILE A 183 10.20 8.50 6.93
CA ILE A 183 9.84 7.15 7.40
C ILE A 183 8.78 6.54 6.48
N THR A 184 7.80 7.32 6.04
CA THR A 184 6.72 6.84 5.18
C THR A 184 7.25 6.36 3.82
N TYR A 185 8.03 7.19 3.11
CA TYR A 185 8.57 6.79 1.82
C TYR A 185 9.56 5.63 1.90
N SER A 186 10.36 5.55 2.98
CA SER A 186 11.26 4.42 3.19
C SER A 186 10.49 3.12 3.48
N ALA A 187 9.46 3.16 4.33
CA ALA A 187 8.61 2.02 4.62
C ALA A 187 7.86 1.54 3.36
N ASP A 188 7.31 2.46 2.57
CA ASP A 188 6.62 2.14 1.32
C ASP A 188 7.60 1.54 0.29
N CYS A 189 8.77 2.15 0.10
CA CYS A 189 9.81 1.62 -0.78
C CYS A 189 10.21 0.19 -0.38
N LEU A 190 10.48 -0.04 0.90
CA LEU A 190 10.81 -1.38 1.42
C LEU A 190 9.67 -2.37 1.16
N ALA A 191 8.42 -1.99 1.39
CA ALA A 191 7.28 -2.86 1.15
C ALA A 191 7.11 -3.21 -0.34
N PHE A 192 7.27 -2.24 -1.24
CA PHE A 192 7.25 -2.48 -2.69
C PHE A 192 8.42 -3.38 -3.13
N CYS A 193 9.63 -3.15 -2.62
CA CYS A 193 10.80 -3.98 -2.94
C CYS A 193 10.63 -5.43 -2.46
N VAL A 194 10.17 -5.63 -1.21
CA VAL A 194 9.94 -6.97 -0.66
C VAL A 194 8.83 -7.68 -1.43
N MET A 195 7.76 -6.96 -1.79
CA MET A 195 6.68 -7.50 -2.62
C MET A 195 7.18 -7.93 -4.00
N ALA A 196 7.97 -7.08 -4.66
CA ALA A 196 8.56 -7.37 -5.97
C ALA A 196 9.46 -8.60 -5.93
N HIS A 197 10.29 -8.69 -4.89
CA HIS A 197 11.18 -9.84 -4.67
C HIS A 197 10.39 -11.13 -4.39
N LEU A 198 9.33 -11.05 -3.57
CA LEU A 198 8.54 -12.21 -3.19
C LEU A 198 7.72 -12.76 -4.37
N LEU A 199 7.19 -11.90 -5.23
CA LEU A 199 6.40 -12.29 -6.39
C LEU A 199 7.24 -12.56 -7.65
N TRP A 200 8.56 -12.46 -7.56
CA TRP A 200 9.45 -12.68 -8.69
C TRP A 200 9.26 -14.10 -9.28
N PRO A 201 9.12 -14.23 -10.62
CA PRO A 201 8.73 -15.47 -11.31
C PRO A 201 9.61 -16.67 -10.94
N THR A 202 10.91 -16.46 -10.76
CA THR A 202 11.84 -17.55 -10.42
C THR A 202 11.53 -18.24 -9.08
N ARG A 203 10.92 -17.54 -8.12
CA ARG A 203 10.49 -18.14 -6.84
C ARG A 203 9.04 -18.57 -6.85
N SER A 204 8.14 -17.77 -7.44
CA SER A 204 6.73 -18.15 -7.50
C SER A 204 6.52 -19.43 -8.33
N GLU A 205 7.26 -19.63 -9.42
CA GLU A 205 7.24 -20.88 -10.18
C GLU A 205 7.76 -22.08 -9.38
N GLN A 206 8.77 -21.94 -8.52
CA GLN A 206 9.26 -23.07 -7.70
C GLN A 206 8.23 -23.57 -6.69
N TYR A 207 7.43 -22.68 -6.10
CA TYR A 207 6.32 -23.06 -5.21
C TYR A 207 5.08 -23.58 -5.97
N LEU A 208 4.91 -23.18 -7.24
CA LEU A 208 3.76 -23.53 -8.07
C LEU A 208 3.99 -24.79 -8.95
N TRP A 209 5.24 -25.10 -9.33
CA TRP A 209 5.60 -26.09 -10.36
C TRP A 209 6.05 -27.46 -9.83
N HIS A 210 6.12 -27.70 -8.52
CA HIS A 210 6.31 -29.06 -7.96
C HIS A 210 5.10 -30.01 -8.19
N ARG A 211 4.32 -29.80 -9.27
CA ARG A 211 3.25 -30.66 -9.78
C ARG A 211 3.44 -31.08 -11.25
N GLY A 212 4.69 -31.30 -11.69
CA GLY A 212 4.97 -31.77 -13.06
C GLY A 212 5.59 -33.16 -13.20
N VAL A 213 6.42 -33.61 -12.24
CA VAL A 213 7.29 -34.80 -12.43
C VAL A 213 7.00 -35.86 -11.38
N ARG A 214 5.76 -36.36 -11.35
CA ARG A 214 5.44 -37.72 -10.88
C ARG A 214 4.22 -38.21 -11.63
N ARG A 215 4.40 -38.53 -12.91
CA ARG A 215 3.56 -39.52 -13.57
C ARG A 215 4.44 -40.68 -14.06
N VAL A 216 4.31 -41.77 -13.30
CA VAL A 216 4.19 -43.16 -13.74
C VAL A 216 5.42 -43.75 -14.45
N GLN A 217 6.17 -44.55 -13.68
CA GLN A 217 6.81 -45.77 -14.20
C GLN A 217 5.71 -46.74 -14.65
#